data_AF-A0A2M7C3A9-F1
#
_entry.id   AF-A0A2M7C3A9-F1
#
_cell.length_a   1.000
_cell.length_b   1.000
_cell.length_c   1.000
_cell.angle_alpha   90.00
_cell.angle_beta   90.00
_cell.angle_gamma   90.00
#
_symmetry.space_group_name_H-M   'P 1'
#
loop_
_entity.id
_entity.type
_entity.pdbx_description
1 polymer ?
#
loop_
_entity_poly.entity_id
_entity_poly.type
_entity_poly.pdbx_seq_one_letter_code
_entity_poly.pdbx_strand_id
1 'polypeptide(L)'
;MKTMTMKAILLAVLLGSVSAMAGDFKVGVVDTERILHESAPAMKAAQKIEKDFSSRDLEIKKMMKLAKELQDSLEKNPAAISEVERRNKERELNALNVNLQ
;
A
#
# COMPACT_ATOMS: atom_id res chain seq x y z
N MET A 1 57.95 46.09 -35.41
CA MET A 1 57.93 44.94 -34.47
C MET A 1 57.17 45.25 -33.17
N LYS A 2 57.37 46.40 -32.51
CA LYS A 2 56.71 46.77 -31.23
C LYS A 2 55.16 46.81 -31.26
N THR A 3 54.56 47.21 -32.39
CA THR A 3 53.09 47.27 -32.55
C THR A 3 52.46 45.88 -32.71
N MET A 4 53.21 44.91 -33.24
CA MET A 4 52.75 43.53 -33.43
C MET A 4 52.78 42.75 -32.11
N THR A 5 53.82 42.98 -31.28
CA THR A 5 53.87 42.43 -29.92
C THR A 5 52.80 43.02 -29.01
N MET A 6 52.48 44.31 -29.14
CA MET A 6 51.40 44.94 -28.37
C MET A 6 50.01 44.37 -28.71
N LYS A 7 49.75 44.10 -30.01
CA LYS A 7 48.52 43.44 -30.46
C LYS A 7 48.43 41.99 -29.98
N ALA A 8 49.55 41.26 -29.96
CA ALA A 8 49.61 39.89 -29.47
C ALA A 8 49.31 39.80 -27.96
N ILE A 9 49.83 40.75 -27.17
CA ILE A 9 49.53 40.84 -25.73
C ILE A 9 48.06 41.17 -25.50
N LEU A 10 47.49 42.10 -26.27
CA LEU A 10 46.08 42.46 -26.16
C LEU A 10 45.15 41.28 -26.50
N LEU A 11 45.50 40.49 -27.52
CA LEU A 11 44.77 39.28 -27.88
C LEU A 11 44.88 38.18 -26.81
N ALA A 12 46.06 38.02 -26.20
CA ALA A 12 46.26 37.08 -25.10
C ALA A 12 45.45 37.44 -23.85
N VAL A 13 45.30 38.75 -23.55
CA VAL A 13 44.47 39.23 -22.43
C VAL A 13 42.97 39.01 -22.72
N LEU A 14 42.52 39.21 -23.96
CA LEU A 14 41.14 38.93 -24.36
C LEU A 14 40.81 37.42 -24.32
N LEU A 15 41.76 36.56 -24.67
CA LEU A 15 41.56 35.11 -24.66
C LEU A 15 41.69 34.51 -23.24
N GLY A 16 42.42 35.17 -22.33
CA GLY A 16 42.59 34.73 -20.95
C GLY A 16 41.44 35.07 -19.99
N SER A 17 40.43 35.83 -20.44
CA SER A 17 39.33 36.33 -19.58
C SER A 17 38.03 35.50 -19.70
N VAL A 18 38.03 34.39 -20.44
CA VAL A 18 36.90 33.46 -20.48
C VAL A 18 36.90 32.59 -19.23
N SER A 19 36.28 33.08 -18.16
CA SER A 19 35.94 32.27 -16.99
C SER A 19 34.69 31.46 -17.33
N ALA A 20 34.79 30.12 -17.36
CA ALA A 20 33.62 29.27 -17.58
C ALA A 20 32.63 29.46 -16.42
N MET A 21 31.50 30.13 -16.70
CA MET A 21 30.40 30.22 -15.74
C MET A 21 29.59 28.92 -15.82
N ALA A 22 29.82 28.00 -14.90
CA ALA A 22 28.92 26.87 -14.70
C ALA A 22 27.61 27.41 -14.12
N GLY A 23 26.49 27.24 -14.85
CA GLY A 23 25.17 27.61 -14.34
C GLY A 23 24.80 26.78 -13.11
N ASP A 24 23.93 27.33 -12.27
CA ASP A 24 23.47 26.66 -11.04
C ASP A 24 22.93 25.25 -11.33
N PHE A 25 23.63 24.24 -10.82
CA PHE A 25 23.24 22.84 -10.97
C PHE A 25 22.18 22.48 -9.93
N LYS A 26 20.96 22.19 -10.38
CA LYS A 26 19.84 21.80 -9.52
C LYS A 26 19.54 20.32 -9.70
N VAL A 27 19.66 19.56 -8.61
CA VAL A 27 19.28 18.14 -8.56
C VAL A 27 18.10 17.99 -7.61
N GLY A 28 17.01 17.42 -8.11
CA GLY A 28 15.89 16.97 -7.30
C GLY A 28 16.02 15.47 -7.04
N VAL A 29 15.90 15.06 -5.78
CA VAL A 29 15.74 13.65 -5.41
C VAL A 29 14.26 13.42 -5.15
N VAL A 30 13.71 12.39 -5.78
CA VAL A 30 12.32 11.96 -5.57
C VAL A 30 12.30 10.58 -4.92
N ASP A 31 11.37 10.41 -4.00
CA ASP A 31 11.08 9.12 -3.38
C ASP A 31 9.94 8.45 -4.15
N THR A 32 10.27 7.42 -4.93
CA THR A 32 9.31 6.71 -5.78
C THR A 32 8.34 5.85 -4.99
N GLU A 33 8.80 5.27 -3.88
CA GLU A 33 7.96 4.45 -2.99
C GLU A 33 6.89 5.33 -2.35
N ARG A 34 7.29 6.50 -1.83
CA ARG A 34 6.35 7.43 -1.22
C ARG A 34 5.31 7.93 -2.22
N ILE A 35 5.71 8.22 -3.45
CA ILE A 35 4.77 8.61 -4.52
C ILE A 35 3.81 7.47 -4.84
N LEU A 36 4.31 6.23 -4.94
CA LEU A 36 3.46 5.09 -5.28
C LEU A 36 2.43 4.78 -4.19
N HIS A 37 2.74 5.03 -2.91
CA HIS A 37 1.85 4.73 -1.79
C HIS A 37 0.97 5.91 -1.36
N GLU A 38 1.52 7.13 -1.31
CA GLU A 38 0.84 8.31 -0.75
C GLU A 38 0.23 9.22 -1.82
N SER A 39 0.42 8.93 -3.11
CA SER A 39 -0.22 9.73 -4.15
C SER A 39 -1.74 9.61 -4.09
N ALA A 40 -2.43 10.67 -4.52
CA ALA A 40 -3.89 10.69 -4.56
C ALA A 40 -4.52 9.52 -5.34
N PRO A 41 -3.96 9.04 -6.48
CA PRO A 41 -4.44 7.84 -7.15
C PRO A 41 -4.29 6.58 -6.30
N ALA A 42 -3.17 6.42 -5.60
CA ALA A 42 -2.90 5.28 -4.74
C ALA A 42 -3.87 5.20 -3.55
N MET A 43 -4.09 6.32 -2.87
CA MET A 43 -5.08 6.39 -1.78
C MET A 43 -6.49 6.07 -2.26
N LYS A 44 -6.90 6.57 -3.44
CA LYS A 44 -8.22 6.25 -4.02
C LYS A 44 -8.35 4.77 -4.37
N ALA A 45 -7.30 4.16 -4.91
CA ALA A 45 -7.28 2.72 -5.20
C ALA A 45 -7.37 1.89 -3.92
N ALA A 46 -6.60 2.26 -2.88
CA ALA A 46 -6.64 1.60 -1.58
C ALA A 46 -8.03 1.69 -0.93
N GLN A 47 -8.66 2.87 -0.92
CA GLN A 47 -10.02 3.04 -0.40
C GLN A 47 -11.06 2.23 -1.18
N LYS A 48 -10.89 2.10 -2.50
CA LYS A 48 -11.80 1.28 -3.32
C LYS A 48 -11.66 -0.20 -2.96
N ILE A 49 -10.43 -0.69 -2.82
CA ILE A 49 -10.16 -2.07 -2.38
C ILE A 49 -10.75 -2.28 -0.98
N GLU A 50 -10.46 -1.39 -0.03
CA GLU A 50 -11.01 -1.50 1.33
C GLU A 50 -12.55 -1.56 1.31
N LYS A 51 -13.21 -0.72 0.50
CA LYS A 51 -14.66 -0.77 0.34
C LYS A 51 -15.15 -2.09 -0.26
N ASP A 52 -14.51 -2.56 -1.33
CA ASP A 52 -14.91 -3.80 -2.03
C ASP A 52 -14.72 -5.04 -1.14
N PHE A 53 -13.74 -5.02 -0.25
CA PHE A 53 -13.45 -6.12 0.68
C PHE A 53 -14.14 -5.97 2.05
N SER A 54 -14.57 -4.76 2.45
CA SER A 54 -15.26 -4.54 3.72
C SER A 54 -16.54 -5.37 3.88
N SER A 55 -17.28 -5.56 2.79
CA SER A 55 -18.49 -6.40 2.82
C SER A 55 -18.16 -7.87 3.09
N ARG A 56 -17.10 -8.38 2.45
CA ARG A 56 -16.63 -9.76 2.65
C ARG A 56 -16.13 -9.97 4.08
N ASP A 57 -15.36 -9.01 4.60
CA ASP A 57 -14.90 -9.04 5.99
C ASP A 57 -16.05 -9.09 6.99
N LEU A 58 -17.11 -8.30 6.75
CA LEU A 58 -18.31 -8.32 7.60
C LEU A 58 -19.04 -9.66 7.55
N GLU A 59 -19.14 -10.26 6.37
CA GLU A 59 -19.75 -11.57 6.18
C GLU A 59 -18.95 -12.68 6.88
N ILE A 60 -17.63 -12.70 6.69
CA ILE A 60 -16.72 -13.64 7.37
C ILE A 60 -16.84 -13.48 8.90
N LYS A 61 -16.84 -12.25 9.42
CA LYS A 61 -17.03 -11.99 10.86
C LYS A 61 -18.38 -12.52 11.38
N LYS A 62 -19.45 -12.38 10.61
CA LYS A 62 -20.76 -12.94 10.97
C LYS A 62 -20.73 -14.47 11.02
N MET A 63 -20.15 -15.12 10.00
CA MET A 63 -20.03 -16.57 9.96
C MET A 63 -19.19 -17.12 11.12
N MET A 64 -18.05 -16.48 11.43
CA MET A 64 -17.24 -16.84 12.60
C MET A 64 -18.01 -16.70 13.92
N LYS A 65 -18.81 -15.64 14.07
CA LYS A 65 -19.63 -15.45 15.26
C LYS A 65 -20.70 -16.53 15.40
N LEU A 66 -21.41 -16.85 14.31
CA LEU A 66 -22.43 -17.90 14.29
C LEU A 66 -21.81 -19.27 14.61
N ALA A 67 -20.67 -19.61 14.00
CA ALA A 67 -19.95 -20.84 14.29
C ALA A 67 -19.59 -20.95 15.78
N LYS A 68 -19.08 -19.86 16.37
CA LYS A 68 -18.76 -19.82 17.80
C LYS A 68 -19.99 -19.98 18.69
N GLU A 69 -21.11 -19.33 18.36
CA GLU A 69 -22.36 -19.46 19.11
C GLU A 69 -22.94 -20.89 19.04
N LEU A 70 -22.87 -21.53 17.86
CA LEU A 70 -23.25 -22.93 17.66
C LEU A 70 -22.36 -23.87 18.47
N GLN A 71 -21.05 -23.65 18.45
CA GLN A 71 -20.10 -24.43 19.25
C GLN A 71 -20.37 -24.27 20.76
N ASP A 72 -20.50 -23.04 21.25
CA ASP A 72 -20.85 -22.75 22.65
C ASP A 72 -22.18 -23.40 23.06
N SER A 73 -23.19 -23.39 22.17
CA SER A 73 -24.49 -24.03 22.43
C SER A 73 -24.35 -25.54 22.57
N LEU A 74 -23.48 -26.18 21.78
CA LEU A 74 -23.25 -27.63 21.83
C LEU A 74 -22.46 -28.03 23.08
N GLU A 75 -21.47 -27.24 23.48
CA GLU A 75 -20.62 -27.52 24.64
C GLU A 75 -21.34 -27.25 25.98
N LYS A 76 -22.11 -26.16 26.08
CA LYS A 76 -22.69 -25.70 27.36
C LYS A 76 -24.03 -26.34 27.71
N ASN A 77 -24.76 -26.87 26.74
CA ASN A 77 -26.13 -27.40 26.94
C ASN A 77 -26.33 -28.87 26.51
N PRO A 78 -25.44 -29.82 26.86
CA PRO A 78 -25.55 -31.19 26.36
C PRO A 78 -26.82 -31.93 26.83
N ALA A 79 -27.42 -31.54 27.95
CA ALA A 79 -28.61 -32.16 28.51
C ALA A 79 -29.94 -31.45 28.14
N ALA A 80 -29.88 -30.27 27.51
CA ALA A 80 -31.07 -29.48 27.18
C ALA A 80 -31.47 -29.55 25.69
N ILE A 81 -30.67 -30.23 24.86
CA ILE A 81 -30.84 -30.29 23.41
C ILE A 81 -31.20 -31.74 23.02
N SER A 82 -32.21 -31.92 22.19
CA SER A 82 -32.57 -33.25 21.69
C SER A 82 -31.48 -33.82 20.76
N GLU A 83 -31.34 -35.15 20.66
CA GLU A 83 -30.39 -35.80 19.74
C GLU A 83 -30.55 -35.32 18.28
N VAL A 84 -31.80 -35.06 17.86
CA VAL A 84 -32.11 -34.55 16.51
C VAL A 84 -31.58 -33.13 16.34
N GLU A 85 -31.79 -32.27 17.33
CA GLU A 85 -31.34 -30.88 17.31
C GLU A 85 -29.82 -30.77 17.43
N ARG A 86 -29.17 -31.63 18.22
CA ARG A 86 -27.71 -31.72 18.31
C ARG A 86 -27.10 -32.05 16.95
N ARG A 87 -27.61 -33.10 16.30
CA ARG A 87 -27.15 -33.52 14.96
C ARG A 87 -27.33 -32.44 13.89
N ASN A 88 -28.40 -31.65 13.98
CA ASN A 88 -28.62 -30.53 13.06
C ASN A 88 -27.62 -29.40 13.29
N LYS A 89 -27.38 -29.01 14.55
CA LYS A 89 -26.39 -27.98 14.90
C LYS A 89 -24.96 -28.39 14.56
N GLU A 90 -24.59 -29.66 14.77
CA GLU A 90 -23.29 -30.20 14.36
C GLU A 90 -23.09 -30.13 12.84
N ARG A 91 -24.12 -30.43 12.06
CA ARG A 91 -24.08 -30.31 10.58
C ARG A 91 -23.93 -28.86 10.13
N GLU A 92 -24.66 -27.95 10.75
CA GLU A 92 -24.60 -26.52 10.45
C GLU A 92 -23.22 -25.94 10.80
N LEU A 93 -22.66 -26.31 11.97
CA LEU A 93 -21.32 -25.93 12.37
C LEU A 93 -20.26 -26.44 11.38
N ASN A 94 -20.37 -27.70 10.94
CA ASN A 94 -19.47 -28.25 9.92
C ASN A 94 -19.59 -27.51 8.58
N ALA A 95 -20.81 -27.16 8.16
CA ALA A 95 -21.02 -26.38 6.94
C ALA A 95 -20.39 -24.98 7.05
N LEU A 96 -20.53 -24.30 8.19
CA LEU A 96 -19.90 -23.00 8.44
C LEU A 96 -18.37 -23.10 8.44
N ASN A 97 -17.80 -24.13 9.07
CA ASN A 97 -16.36 -24.34 9.08
C ASN A 97 -15.77 -24.57 7.68
N VAL A 98 -16.48 -25.28 6.80
CA VAL A 98 -16.05 -25.47 5.40
C VAL A 98 -16.08 -24.16 4.62
N ASN A 99 -17.06 -23.30 4.86
CA ASN A 99 -17.14 -21.99 4.19
C ASN A 99 -16.10 -20.97 4.71
N LEU A 100 -15.54 -21.19 5.89
CA LEU A 100 -14.53 -20.33 6.51
C LEU A 100 -13.08 -20.73 6.20
N GLN A 101 -12.86 -21.91 5.62
CA GLN A 101 -11.54 -22.40 5.17
C GLN A 101 -11.18 -21.88 3.77
#